data_AF-A0A935AEM4-F1
#
_entry.id   AF-A0A935AEM4-F1
#
_cell.length_a   1.000
_cell.length_b   1.000
_cell.length_c   1.000
_cell.angle_alpha   90.00
_cell.angle_beta   90.00
_cell.angle_gamma   90.00
#
_symmetry.space_group_name_H-M   'P 1'
#
loop_
_entity.id
_entity.type
_entity.pdbx_description
1 polymer ?
#
loop_
_entity_poly.entity_id
_entity_poly.type
_entity_poly.pdbx_seq_one_letter_code
_entity_poly.pdbx_strand_id
1 'polypeptide(L)'
;MGTNDPALIGPGTGDVTEDTQLSTGGTLSITDVDSGEAGFQPQTSVAGTYGIFNLDAGGNWTYTLNNAHPSVQALGVGETLSETFRSSARTAPPAASLSPSTAPTTAPSPTPAPPPPPKRPR
;
A
#
# COMPACT_ATOMS: atom_id res chain seq x y z
N MET A 1 -31.55 10.42 22.00
CA MET A 1 -31.10 10.70 20.63
C MET A 1 -29.67 10.20 20.55
N GLY A 2 -29.45 9.07 19.89
CA GLY A 2 -28.10 8.61 19.53
C GLY A 2 -28.10 8.51 18.02
N THR A 3 -27.63 9.56 17.35
CA THR A 3 -27.28 9.47 15.93
C THR A 3 -25.95 8.73 15.88
N ASN A 4 -25.88 7.67 15.08
CA ASN A 4 -24.61 7.03 14.82
C ASN A 4 -23.67 8.02 14.15
N ASP A 5 -22.48 8.17 14.71
CA ASP A 5 -21.46 9.06 14.20
C ASP A 5 -20.64 8.37 13.10
N PRO A 6 -20.05 9.12 12.17
CA PRO A 6 -19.23 8.54 11.12
C PRO A 6 -17.85 8.14 11.67
N ALA A 7 -17.44 6.91 11.42
CA ALA A 7 -16.05 6.48 11.66
C ALA A 7 -15.06 7.30 10.82
N LEU A 8 -13.95 7.68 11.44
CA LEU A 8 -12.80 8.32 10.78
C LEU A 8 -11.66 7.31 10.66
N ILE A 9 -11.21 7.08 9.43
CA ILE A 9 -10.08 6.20 9.12
C ILE A 9 -8.85 7.05 8.75
N GLY A 10 -7.68 6.74 9.29
CA GLY A 10 -6.42 7.38 8.92
C GLY A 10 -5.84 6.83 7.61
N PRO A 11 -5.07 7.63 6.85
CA PRO A 11 -4.42 7.16 5.63
C PRO A 11 -3.26 6.21 5.92
N GLY A 12 -2.92 5.37 4.94
CA GLY A 12 -1.74 4.51 4.97
C GLY A 12 -0.95 4.61 3.67
N THR A 13 0.36 4.51 3.76
CA THR A 13 1.27 4.51 2.60
C THR A 13 2.39 3.51 2.84
N GLY A 14 2.80 2.81 1.80
CA GLY A 14 4.02 2.01 1.86
C GLY A 14 4.56 1.70 0.47
N ASP A 15 5.87 1.72 0.35
CA ASP A 15 6.57 1.55 -0.92
C ASP A 15 6.98 0.10 -1.15
N VAL A 16 6.96 -0.29 -2.42
CA VAL A 16 7.57 -1.51 -2.94
C VAL A 16 8.55 -1.15 -4.05
N THR A 17 9.55 -1.97 -4.24
CA THR A 17 10.54 -1.84 -5.31
C THR A 17 10.58 -3.16 -6.07
N GLU A 18 10.41 -3.09 -7.38
CA GLU A 18 10.55 -4.24 -8.26
C GLU A 18 11.87 -4.99 -7.97
N ASP A 19 11.83 -6.32 -8.12
CA ASP A 19 12.93 -7.27 -7.94
C ASP A 19 13.58 -7.33 -6.55
N THR A 20 13.21 -6.43 -5.64
CA THR A 20 13.95 -6.19 -4.39
C THR A 20 13.03 -6.21 -3.17
N GLN A 21 12.01 -5.37 -3.15
CA GLN A 21 11.03 -5.28 -2.07
C GLN A 21 9.62 -5.46 -2.64
N LEU A 22 9.13 -6.69 -2.66
CA LEU A 22 7.85 -7.05 -3.30
C LEU A 22 6.64 -6.96 -2.36
N SER A 23 6.85 -6.58 -1.10
CA SER A 23 5.76 -6.43 -0.16
C SER A 23 6.02 -5.29 0.82
N THR A 24 4.94 -4.68 1.27
CA THR A 24 4.93 -3.59 2.24
C THR A 24 3.64 -3.68 3.07
N GLY A 25 3.60 -2.98 4.19
CA GLY A 25 2.46 -3.03 5.09
C GLY A 25 2.57 -2.04 6.22
N GLY A 26 1.51 -1.95 7.00
CA GLY A 26 1.43 -1.07 8.16
C GLY A 26 0.12 -1.25 8.89
N THR A 27 -0.21 -0.29 9.76
CA THR A 27 -1.46 -0.29 10.52
C THR A 27 -2.22 1.00 10.24
N LEU A 28 -3.47 0.89 9.80
CA LEU A 28 -4.39 2.02 9.70
C LEU A 28 -5.01 2.31 11.06
N SER A 29 -5.23 3.58 11.37
CA SER A 29 -5.98 3.99 12.56
C SER A 29 -7.45 4.15 12.23
N ILE A 30 -8.34 3.75 13.14
CA ILE A 30 -9.77 4.05 13.08
C ILE A 30 -10.21 4.64 14.41
N THR A 31 -10.98 5.72 14.34
CA THR A 31 -11.62 6.33 15.51
C THR A 31 -13.11 6.42 15.24
N ASP A 32 -13.89 5.98 16.21
CA ASP A 32 -15.35 6.06 16.21
C ASP A 32 -15.81 6.55 17.59
N VAL A 33 -16.80 7.45 17.60
CA VAL A 33 -17.40 7.99 18.84
C VAL A 33 -18.32 6.95 19.48
N ASP A 34 -18.90 6.04 18.67
CA ASP A 34 -19.74 4.95 19.12
C ASP A 34 -18.88 3.84 19.75
N SER A 35 -19.09 3.61 21.05
CA SER A 35 -18.26 2.70 21.84
C SER A 35 -18.31 1.26 21.32
N GLY A 36 -17.16 0.73 20.90
CA GLY A 36 -17.03 -0.63 20.38
C GLY A 36 -17.22 -0.75 18.87
N GLU A 37 -17.46 0.36 18.17
CA GLU A 37 -17.64 0.40 16.72
C GLU A 37 -16.35 0.71 15.94
N ALA A 38 -15.30 1.15 16.65
CA ALA A 38 -13.97 1.35 16.08
C ALA A 38 -13.34 0.01 15.64
N GLY A 39 -13.58 -0.38 14.39
CA GLY A 39 -12.99 -1.56 13.77
C GLY A 39 -13.11 -1.53 12.25
N PHE A 40 -12.13 -2.14 11.59
CA PHE A 40 -12.12 -2.23 10.13
C PHE A 40 -13.02 -3.35 9.62
N GLN A 41 -13.62 -3.13 8.46
CA GLN A 41 -14.15 -4.20 7.63
C GLN A 41 -12.97 -4.93 6.98
N PRO A 42 -12.72 -6.21 7.28
CA PRO A 42 -11.62 -6.94 6.69
C PRO A 42 -11.76 -7.01 5.17
N GLN A 43 -10.65 -6.87 4.48
CA GLN A 43 -10.53 -7.00 3.04
C GLN A 43 -9.45 -8.05 2.76
N THR A 44 -9.81 -9.19 2.19
CA THR A 44 -8.88 -10.28 1.94
C THR A 44 -8.67 -10.45 0.45
N SER A 45 -7.40 -10.51 0.03
CA SER A 45 -7.00 -10.74 -1.35
C SER A 45 -7.68 -9.80 -2.35
N VAL A 46 -7.76 -8.51 -2.04
CA VAL A 46 -8.28 -7.50 -2.97
C VAL A 46 -7.28 -7.39 -4.11
N ALA A 47 -7.70 -7.81 -5.30
CA ALA A 47 -6.90 -7.67 -6.51
C ALA A 47 -6.77 -6.18 -6.88
N GLY A 48 -5.54 -5.69 -6.91
CA GLY A 48 -5.17 -4.47 -7.59
C GLY A 48 -4.75 -4.72 -9.03
N THR A 49 -4.36 -3.65 -9.70
CA THR A 49 -3.73 -3.62 -11.03
C THR A 49 -2.35 -4.28 -10.99
N TYR A 50 -1.54 -3.96 -9.97
CA TYR A 50 -0.14 -4.40 -9.91
C TYR A 50 0.13 -5.41 -8.80
N GLY A 51 -0.84 -5.69 -7.93
CA GLY A 51 -0.62 -6.54 -6.77
C GLY A 51 -1.90 -6.94 -6.04
N ILE A 52 -1.74 -7.45 -4.83
CA ILE A 52 -2.83 -7.91 -3.97
C ILE A 52 -2.75 -7.17 -2.64
N PHE A 53 -3.89 -6.64 -2.19
CA PHE A 53 -4.05 -5.95 -0.92
C PHE A 53 -4.83 -6.77 0.09
N ASN A 54 -4.42 -6.71 1.35
CA ASN A 54 -5.14 -7.27 2.48
C ASN A 54 -5.27 -6.21 3.59
N LEU A 55 -6.35 -6.28 4.36
CA LEU A 55 -6.61 -5.49 5.55
C LEU A 55 -7.35 -6.38 6.56
N ASP A 56 -6.82 -6.50 7.77
CA ASP A 56 -7.51 -7.20 8.85
C ASP A 56 -8.42 -6.25 9.67
N ALA A 57 -9.20 -6.82 10.58
CA ALA A 57 -10.11 -6.05 11.43
C ALA A 57 -9.39 -5.07 12.40
N GLY A 58 -8.12 -5.33 12.70
CA GLY A 58 -7.28 -4.50 13.55
C GLY A 58 -6.57 -3.38 12.81
N GLY A 59 -6.78 -3.26 11.49
CA GLY A 59 -6.18 -2.23 10.66
C GLY A 59 -4.83 -2.62 10.08
N ASN A 60 -4.32 -3.84 10.32
CA ASN A 60 -3.08 -4.27 9.71
C ASN A 60 -3.33 -4.56 8.24
N TRP A 61 -2.63 -3.83 7.39
CA TRP A 61 -2.73 -3.98 5.97
C TRP A 61 -1.40 -4.46 5.39
N THR A 62 -1.51 -5.23 4.31
CA THR A 62 -0.37 -5.67 3.51
C THR A 62 -0.67 -5.48 2.05
N TYR A 63 0.35 -5.11 1.30
CA TYR A 63 0.35 -5.12 -0.15
C TYR A 63 1.47 -6.02 -0.64
N THR A 64 1.16 -6.84 -1.65
CA THR A 64 2.12 -7.71 -2.31
C THR A 64 2.10 -7.42 -3.80
N LEU A 65 3.22 -6.94 -4.31
CA LEU A 65 3.46 -6.63 -5.71
C LEU A 65 3.53 -7.92 -6.54
N ASN A 66 2.83 -7.96 -7.67
CA ASN A 66 3.07 -8.94 -8.71
C ASN A 66 4.26 -8.49 -9.55
N ASN A 67 5.45 -8.95 -9.19
CA ASN A 67 6.69 -8.59 -9.87
C ASN A 67 6.68 -8.98 -11.36
N ALA A 68 5.92 -10.01 -11.75
CA ALA A 68 5.84 -10.45 -13.15
C ALA A 68 4.87 -9.60 -14.00
N HIS A 69 4.22 -8.58 -13.42
CA HIS A 69 3.29 -7.74 -14.17
C HIS A 69 4.05 -6.94 -15.26
N PRO A 70 3.62 -6.95 -16.54
CA PRO A 70 4.38 -6.33 -17.62
C PRO A 70 4.66 -4.84 -17.42
N SER A 71 3.73 -4.08 -16.84
CA SER A 71 3.95 -2.66 -16.54
C SER A 71 4.93 -2.42 -15.39
N VAL A 72 5.05 -3.38 -14.46
CA VAL A 72 6.05 -3.31 -13.38
C VAL A 72 7.42 -3.56 -14.01
N GLN A 73 7.56 -4.63 -14.79
CA GLN A 73 8.80 -4.97 -15.53
C GLN A 73 9.22 -3.95 -16.58
N ALA A 74 8.31 -3.04 -16.96
CA ALA A 74 8.58 -1.97 -17.92
C ALA A 74 9.01 -0.66 -17.24
N LEU A 75 9.10 -0.61 -15.90
CA LEU A 75 9.50 0.58 -15.18
C LEU A 75 10.95 0.96 -15.50
N GLY A 76 11.12 2.18 -16.03
CA GLY A 76 12.44 2.78 -16.20
C GLY A 76 13.06 3.23 -14.88
N VAL A 77 14.37 3.48 -14.90
CA VAL A 77 15.08 4.06 -13.75
C VAL A 77 14.45 5.40 -13.36
N GLY A 78 14.00 5.49 -12.11
CA GLY A 78 13.36 6.70 -11.57
C GLY A 78 11.86 6.84 -11.91
N GLU A 79 11.28 5.88 -12.63
CA GLU A 79 9.83 5.82 -12.83
C GLU A 79 9.12 5.14 -11.66
N THR A 80 7.87 5.54 -11.45
CA THR A 80 7.02 5.03 -10.38
C THR A 80 5.60 4.76 -10.86
N LEU A 81 5.02 3.65 -10.41
CA LEU A 81 3.58 3.38 -10.47
C LEU A 81 2.94 3.61 -9.10
N SER A 82 1.64 3.87 -9.05
CA SER A 82 0.92 4.04 -7.79
C SER A 82 -0.45 3.38 -7.85
N GLU A 83 -0.81 2.73 -6.76
CA GLU A 83 -2.10 2.07 -6.60
C GLU A 83 -2.78 2.53 -5.31
N THR A 84 -4.11 2.64 -5.33
CA THR A 84 -4.89 3.12 -4.17
C THR A 84 -6.03 2.17 -3.83
N PHE A 85 -6.12 1.77 -2.57
CA PHE A 85 -7.16 0.91 -1.99
C PHE A 85 -8.02 1.71 -1.02
N ARG A 86 -9.33 1.43 -0.95
CA ARG A 86 -10.24 2.08 -0.01
C ARG A 86 -10.64 1.09 1.08
N SER A 87 -10.46 1.49 2.33
CA SER A 87 -10.90 0.77 3.53
C SER A 87 -12.20 1.35 4.10
N SER A 88 -13.00 0.53 4.78
CA SER A 88 -14.23 0.94 5.46
C SER A 88 -14.30 0.41 6.89
N ALA A 89 -15.11 1.05 7.73
CA ALA A 89 -15.43 0.55 9.07
C ALA A 89 -16.33 -0.69 9.02
N ARG A 90 -16.34 -1.49 10.09
CA ARG A 90 -17.13 -2.73 10.21
C ARG A 90 -18.63 -2.45 10.31
N THR A 91 -19.02 -1.46 11.11
CA THR A 91 -20.40 -1.05 11.31
C THR A 91 -20.64 0.17 10.43
N ALA A 92 -21.21 -0.02 9.23
CA ALA A 92 -21.57 1.11 8.39
C ALA A 92 -22.97 1.64 8.78
N PRO A 93 -23.06 2.86 9.32
CA PRO A 93 -24.20 3.76 9.00
C PRO A 93 -23.81 4.77 7.91
N PRO A 94 -24.75 5.58 7.35
CA PRO A 94 -24.71 6.00 5.94
C PRO A 94 -23.54 6.89 5.49
N ALA A 95 -22.58 7.24 6.35
CA ALA A 95 -21.45 8.08 5.99
C ALA A 95 -20.13 7.64 6.67
N ALA A 96 -19.67 6.41 6.47
CA ALA A 96 -18.28 6.08 6.81
C ALA A 96 -17.31 6.92 5.95
N SER A 97 -16.29 7.52 6.57
CA SER A 97 -15.22 8.20 5.83
C SER A 97 -14.23 7.17 5.29
N LEU A 98 -14.11 7.08 3.96
CA LEU A 98 -13.15 6.21 3.29
C LEU A 98 -11.79 6.90 3.22
N SER A 99 -10.74 6.21 3.66
CA SER A 99 -9.37 6.68 3.46
C SER A 99 -8.64 5.83 2.43
N PRO A 100 -7.88 6.46 1.51
CA PRO A 100 -7.03 5.75 0.58
C PRO A 100 -5.79 5.21 1.30
N SER A 101 -5.48 3.93 1.06
CA SER A 101 -4.15 3.36 1.26
C SER A 101 -3.43 3.35 -0.08
N THR A 102 -2.22 3.89 -0.14
CA THR A 102 -1.44 3.95 -1.39
C THR A 102 -0.19 3.09 -1.33
N ALA A 103 0.06 2.34 -2.41
CA ALA A 103 1.27 1.56 -2.59
C ALA A 103 2.02 2.02 -3.86
N PRO A 104 3.07 2.86 -3.72
CA PRO A 104 3.95 3.21 -4.83
C PRO A 104 4.87 2.03 -5.16
N THR A 105 5.14 1.84 -6.46
CA THR A 105 6.13 0.88 -6.96
C THR A 105 7.18 1.63 -7.74
N THR A 106 8.45 1.41 -7.43
CA THR A 106 9.60 2.02 -8.15
C THR A 106 10.47 0.93 -8.78
N ALA A 107 11.15 1.26 -9.88
CA ALA A 107 12.21 0.42 -10.42
C ALA A 107 13.36 0.23 -9.40
N PRO A 108 14.09 -0.91 -9.43
CA PRO A 108 15.31 -1.04 -8.66
C PRO A 108 16.31 0.05 -9.04
N SER A 109 17.06 0.55 -8.04
CA SER A 109 18.16 1.47 -8.33
C SER A 109 19.13 0.83 -9.33
N PRO A 110 19.56 1.54 -10.38
CA PRO A 110 20.57 1.00 -11.28
C PRO A 110 21.80 0.67 -10.45
N THR A 111 22.27 -0.57 -10.53
CA THR A 111 23.55 -0.95 -9.92
C THR A 111 24.59 0.07 -10.38
N PRO A 112 25.30 0.76 -9.46
CA PRO A 112 26.38 1.65 -9.86
C PRO A 112 27.34 0.87 -10.75
N ALA A 113 27.64 1.39 -11.93
CA ALA A 113 28.63 0.75 -12.79
C ALA A 113 29.93 0.57 -11.99
N PRO A 114 30.60 -0.60 -12.06
CA PRO A 114 31.87 -0.79 -11.40
C PRO A 114 32.84 0.32 -11.85
N PRO A 115 33.70 0.84 -10.96
CA PRO A 115 34.69 1.84 -11.34
C PRO A 115 35.53 1.31 -12.52
N PRO A 116 35.91 2.17 -13.49
CA PRO A 116 36.73 1.74 -14.60
C PRO A 116 38.02 1.10 -14.08
N PRO A 117 38.53 0.03 -14.72
CA PRO A 117 39.79 -0.57 -14.31
C PRO A 117 40.90 0.50 -14.33
N PRO A 118 41.83 0.46 -13.36
CA PRO A 118 42.96 1.39 -13.37
C PRO A 118 43.67 1.28 -14.73
N LYS A 119 43.98 2.43 -15.34
CA LYS A 119 44.75 2.45 -16.59
C LYS A 119 46.06 1.68 -16.34
N ARG A 120 46.31 0.63 -17.11
CA ARG A 120 47.61 -0.05 -17.08
C ARG A 120 48.71 1.00 -17.28
N PRO A 121 49.70 1.12 -16.38
CA PRO A 121 50.87 1.94 -16.68
C PRO A 121 51.55 1.38 -17.94
N ARG A 122 52.00 2.30 -18.79
CA ARG A 122 52.80 1.99 -19.99
C ARG A 122 54.12 1.36 -19.61
#